data_AF-A0A0Q5PJL4-F1
#
_entry.id   AF-A0A0Q5PJL4-F1
#
_cell.length_a   1.000
_cell.length_b   1.000
_cell.length_c   1.000
_cell.angle_alpha   90.00
_cell.angle_beta   90.00
_cell.angle_gamma   90.00
#
_symmetry.space_group_name_H-M   'P 1'
#
loop_
_entity.id
_entity.type
_entity.pdbx_description
1 polymer ?
#
loop_
_entity_poly.entity_id
_entity_poly.type
_entity_poly.pdbx_seq_one_letter_code
_entity_poly.pdbx_strand_id
1 'polypeptide(L)'
;MFGEQPGVTTLVGRLVDESRTLVSAEVALYKAKATERLSAYKSAIVLFVVAGILALAALIALLVGLVMALSTVLHPIWATLIVVGVVLVLAAILGIVGKGRLAGPERDA
;
A
#
# COMPACT_ATOMS: atom_id res chain seq x y z
N MET A 1 10.23 60.44 -33.04
CA MET A 1 9.37 59.39 -32.43
C MET A 1 9.98 58.04 -32.78
N PHE A 2 11.03 57.61 -32.07
CA PHE A 2 11.63 56.28 -32.27
C PHE A 2 11.31 55.47 -31.02
N GLY A 3 10.20 54.73 -31.11
CA GLY A 3 9.65 53.93 -30.02
C GLY A 3 10.48 52.68 -29.74
N GLU A 4 10.40 52.27 -28.47
CA GLU A 4 10.87 51.02 -27.87
C GLU A 4 11.04 49.83 -28.84
N GLN A 5 12.28 49.39 -29.05
CA GLN A 5 12.51 47.99 -29.43
C GLN A 5 12.75 47.20 -28.13
N PRO A 6 11.88 46.25 -27.76
CA PRO A 6 12.12 45.39 -26.61
C PRO A 6 13.42 44.62 -26.83
N GLY A 7 14.47 45.04 -26.13
CA GLY A 7 15.80 44.46 -26.27
C GLY A 7 15.78 42.98 -25.92
N VAL A 8 16.67 42.20 -26.52
CA VAL A 8 16.83 40.74 -26.32
C VAL A 8 16.80 40.34 -24.83
N THR A 9 17.32 41.21 -23.95
CA THR A 9 17.24 41.09 -22.48
C THR A 9 15.81 40.97 -21.93
N THR A 10 14.84 41.68 -22.49
CA THR A 10 13.42 41.63 -22.09
C THR A 10 12.72 40.35 -22.54
N LEU A 11 13.09 39.79 -23.70
CA LEU A 11 12.57 38.51 -24.19
C LEU A 11 13.11 37.33 -23.37
N VAL A 12 14.41 37.36 -23.04
CA VAL A 12 15.03 36.36 -22.15
C VAL A 12 14.42 36.43 -20.75
N GLY A 13 14.18 37.62 -20.22
CA GLY A 13 13.48 37.80 -18.94
C GLY A 13 12.07 37.18 -18.94
N ARG A 14 11.30 37.40 -20.00
CA ARG A 14 9.96 36.79 -20.15
C ARG A 14 10.02 35.27 -20.26
N LEU A 15 10.96 34.72 -21.03
CA LEU A 15 11.10 33.27 -21.20
C LEU A 15 11.47 32.57 -19.88
N VAL A 16 12.29 33.21 -19.05
CA VAL A 16 12.65 32.70 -17.70
C VAL A 16 11.46 32.75 -16.74
N ASP A 17 10.66 33.81 -16.78
CA ASP A 17 9.43 33.92 -15.98
C ASP A 17 8.36 32.90 -16.42
N GLU A 18 8.23 32.68 -17.73
CA GLU A 18 7.29 31.72 -18.30
C GLU A 18 7.73 30.28 -17.98
N SER A 19 9.05 30.00 -18.01
CA SER A 19 9.62 28.72 -17.58
C SER A 19 9.37 28.45 -16.09
N ARG A 20 9.57 29.44 -15.22
CA ARG A 20 9.24 29.31 -13.78
C ARG A 20 7.76 29.02 -13.56
N THR A 21 6.91 29.69 -14.33
CA THR A 21 5.46 29.52 -14.26
C THR A 21 5.05 28.10 -14.67
N LEU A 22 5.60 27.57 -15.76
CA LEU A 22 5.37 26.18 -16.21
C LEU A 22 5.82 25.15 -15.16
N VAL A 23 7.02 25.30 -14.61
CA VAL A 23 7.53 24.40 -13.56
C VAL A 23 6.59 24.41 -12.34
N SER A 24 6.13 25.60 -11.91
CA SER A 24 5.20 25.71 -10.79
C SER A 24 3.84 25.06 -11.07
N ALA A 25 3.34 25.18 -12.31
CA ALA A 25 2.09 24.57 -12.74
C ALA A 25 2.20 23.05 -12.79
N GLU A 26 3.32 22.52 -13.27
CA GLU A 26 3.54 21.08 -13.36
C GLU A 26 3.67 20.44 -11.98
N VAL A 27 4.38 21.10 -11.05
CA VAL A 27 4.42 20.70 -9.63
C VAL A 27 3.01 20.72 -9.01
N ALA A 28 2.21 21.75 -9.29
CA ALA A 28 0.83 21.82 -8.83
C ALA A 28 -0.04 20.69 -9.43
N LEU A 29 0.15 20.37 -10.71
CA LEU A 29 -0.54 19.28 -11.41
C LEU A 29 -0.17 17.90 -10.84
N TYR A 30 1.12 17.66 -10.59
CA TYR A 30 1.60 16.45 -9.93
C TYR A 30 1.01 16.31 -8.53
N LYS A 31 0.99 17.41 -7.75
CA LYS A 31 0.39 17.42 -6.42
C LYS A 31 -1.11 17.15 -6.46
N ALA A 32 -1.83 17.73 -7.41
CA ALA A 32 -3.26 17.50 -7.61
C ALA A 32 -3.55 16.03 -7.98
N LYS A 33 -2.85 15.49 -8.97
CA LYS A 33 -2.96 14.07 -9.35
C LYS A 33 -2.62 13.14 -8.18
N ALA A 34 -1.56 13.41 -7.43
CA ALA A 34 -1.22 12.61 -6.25
C ALA A 34 -2.35 12.65 -5.22
N THR A 35 -2.87 13.83 -4.91
CA THR A 35 -3.95 14.02 -3.93
C THR A 35 -5.26 13.36 -4.37
N GLU A 36 -5.59 13.44 -5.65
CA GLU A 36 -6.79 12.83 -6.22
C GLU A 36 -6.72 11.30 -6.19
N ARG A 37 -5.56 10.73 -6.56
CA ARG A 37 -5.31 9.28 -6.40
C ARG A 37 -5.43 8.88 -4.93
N LEU A 38 -4.78 9.59 -4.01
CA LEU A 38 -4.90 9.30 -2.57
C LEU A 38 -6.36 9.38 -2.09
N SER A 39 -7.11 10.38 -2.53
CA SER A 39 -8.52 10.56 -2.17
C SER A 39 -9.37 9.36 -2.59
N ALA A 40 -9.14 8.84 -3.80
CA ALA A 40 -9.81 7.65 -4.29
C ALA A 40 -9.47 6.38 -3.48
N TYR A 41 -8.25 6.29 -2.93
CA TYR A 41 -7.82 5.15 -2.11
C TYR A 41 -8.22 5.25 -0.64
N LYS A 42 -8.63 6.42 -0.13
CA LYS A 42 -9.00 6.58 1.29
C LYS A 42 -10.10 5.60 1.72
N SER A 43 -11.15 5.46 0.91
CA SER A 43 -12.25 4.53 1.20
C SER A 43 -11.78 3.07 1.14
N ALA A 44 -10.94 2.73 0.15
CA ALA A 44 -10.36 1.40 0.02
C ALA A 44 -9.49 1.04 1.23
N ILE A 45 -8.69 1.96 1.75
CA ILE A 45 -7.86 1.74 2.95
C ILE A 45 -8.75 1.43 4.16
N VAL A 46 -9.81 2.20 4.39
CA VAL A 46 -10.74 1.95 5.52
C VAL A 46 -11.40 0.57 5.36
N LEU A 47 -11.88 0.24 4.17
CA LEU A 47 -12.47 -1.07 3.90
C LEU A 47 -11.47 -2.21 4.11
N PHE A 48 -10.22 -2.05 3.68
CA PHE A 48 -9.15 -3.04 3.90
C PHE A 48 -8.80 -3.20 5.38
N VAL A 49 -8.77 -2.11 6.15
CA VAL A 49 -8.53 -2.18 7.60
C VAL A 49 -9.66 -2.94 8.28
N VAL A 50 -10.92 -2.61 7.99
CA VAL A 50 -12.09 -3.31 8.54
C VAL A 50 -12.09 -4.77 8.12
N ALA A 51 -11.85 -5.07 6.84
CA ALA A 51 -11.76 -6.43 6.33
C ALA A 51 -10.62 -7.22 7.00
N GLY A 52 -9.47 -6.59 7.25
CA GLY A 52 -8.35 -7.20 7.97
C GLY A 52 -8.70 -7.55 9.42
N ILE A 53 -9.37 -6.65 10.13
CA ILE A 53 -9.85 -6.90 11.50
C ILE A 53 -10.88 -8.04 11.50
N LEU A 54 -11.84 -8.02 10.57
CA LEU A 54 -12.85 -9.08 10.46
C LEU A 54 -12.24 -10.43 10.10
N ALA A 55 -11.28 -10.46 9.18
CA ALA A 55 -10.56 -11.67 8.80
C ALA A 55 -9.78 -12.24 10.00
N LEU A 56 -9.12 -11.38 10.79
CA LEU A 56 -8.44 -11.80 12.03
C LEU A 56 -9.43 -12.35 13.06
N ALA A 57 -10.55 -11.66 13.30
CA ALA A 57 -11.57 -12.12 14.22
C ALA A 57 -12.18 -13.46 13.80
N ALA A 58 -12.49 -13.62 12.50
CA ALA A 58 -12.97 -14.87 11.93
C ALA A 58 -11.94 -16.00 12.06
N LEU A 59 -10.65 -15.71 11.82
CA LEU A 59 -9.58 -16.68 12.01
C LEU A 59 -9.50 -17.15 13.46
N ILE A 60 -9.52 -16.23 14.44
CA ILE A 60 -9.51 -16.58 15.86
C ILE A 60 -10.73 -17.46 16.20
N ALA A 61 -11.94 -17.06 15.79
CA ALA A 61 -13.15 -17.82 16.03
C ALA A 61 -13.10 -19.22 15.38
N LEU A 62 -12.54 -19.33 14.16
CA LEU A 62 -12.33 -20.60 13.47
C LEU A 62 -11.37 -21.51 14.24
N LEU A 63 -10.26 -20.97 14.75
CA LEU A 63 -9.29 -21.74 15.55
C LEU A 63 -9.91 -22.24 16.85
N VAL A 64 -10.65 -21.37 17.56
CA VAL A 64 -11.38 -21.78 18.78
C VAL A 64 -12.41 -22.85 18.45
N GLY A 65 -13.20 -22.67 17.40
CA GLY A 65 -14.18 -23.65 16.93
C GLY A 65 -13.53 -24.99 16.57
N LEU A 66 -12.37 -24.97 15.90
CA LEU A 66 -11.63 -26.18 15.56
C LEU A 66 -11.11 -26.91 16.80
N VAL A 67 -10.58 -26.18 17.77
CA VAL A 67 -10.18 -26.74 19.07
C VAL A 67 -11.38 -27.36 19.78
N MET A 68 -12.51 -26.67 19.84
CA MET A 68 -13.72 -27.19 20.48
C MET A 68 -14.22 -28.46 19.77
N ALA A 69 -14.27 -28.46 18.44
CA ALA A 69 -14.67 -29.62 17.66
C ALA A 69 -13.73 -30.82 17.92
N LEU A 70 -12.43 -30.60 17.91
CA LEU A 70 -11.44 -31.66 18.11
C LEU A 70 -11.38 -32.15 19.57
N SER A 71 -11.73 -31.27 20.52
CA SER A 71 -11.83 -31.61 21.94
C SER A 71 -12.96 -32.58 22.28
N THR A 72 -13.92 -32.79 21.36
CA THR A 72 -14.96 -33.82 21.53
C THR A 72 -14.42 -35.24 21.41
N VAL A 73 -13.26 -35.41 20.75
CA VAL A 73 -12.62 -36.71 20.49
C VAL A 73 -11.30 -36.84 21.23
N LEU A 74 -10.58 -35.74 21.45
CA LEU A 74 -9.27 -35.70 22.12
C LEU A 74 -9.34 -34.83 23.38
N HIS A 75 -8.46 -35.09 24.35
CA HIS A 75 -8.34 -34.21 25.52
C HIS A 75 -7.96 -32.78 25.08
N PRO A 76 -8.56 -31.71 25.68
CA PRO A 76 -8.49 -30.34 25.16
C PRO A 76 -7.07 -29.82 24.90
N ILE A 77 -6.10 -30.20 25.73
CA ILE A 77 -4.70 -29.79 25.58
C ILE A 77 -4.05 -30.35 24.31
N TRP A 78 -4.38 -31.58 23.93
CA TRP A 78 -3.83 -32.18 22.71
C TRP A 78 -4.48 -31.56 21.46
N ALA A 79 -5.78 -31.26 21.53
CA ALA A 79 -6.49 -30.56 20.47
C ALA A 79 -5.88 -29.16 20.20
N THR A 80 -5.60 -28.38 21.24
CA THR A 80 -4.97 -27.05 21.09
C THR A 80 -3.57 -27.16 20.49
N LEU A 81 -2.74 -28.09 20.97
CA LEU A 81 -1.38 -28.28 20.45
C LEU A 81 -1.36 -28.64 18.96
N ILE A 82 -2.25 -29.55 18.52
CA ILE A 82 -2.35 -29.94 17.12
C ILE A 82 -2.77 -28.74 16.26
N VAL A 83 -3.83 -28.02 16.65
CA VAL A 83 -4.33 -26.88 15.88
C VAL A 83 -3.28 -25.77 15.77
N VAL A 84 -2.63 -25.41 16.89
CA VAL A 84 -1.57 -24.40 16.90
C VAL A 84 -0.39 -24.83 16.05
N GLY A 85 0.02 -26.10 16.16
CA GLY A 85 1.10 -26.67 15.36
C GLY A 85 0.85 -26.56 13.85
N VAL A 86 -0.34 -26.95 13.39
CA VAL A 86 -0.72 -26.86 11.96
C VAL A 86 -0.72 -25.40 11.50
N VAL A 87 -1.29 -24.48 12.29
CA VAL A 87 -1.36 -23.06 11.94
C VAL A 87 0.04 -22.45 11.86
N LEU A 88 0.96 -22.79 12.76
CA LEU A 88 2.34 -22.31 12.72
C LEU A 88 3.09 -22.81 11.49
N VAL A 89 2.90 -24.07 11.10
CA VAL A 89 3.49 -24.61 9.86
C VAL A 89 2.97 -23.85 8.64
N LEU A 90 1.66 -23.62 8.55
CA LEU A 90 1.07 -22.82 7.47
C LEU A 90 1.59 -21.38 7.47
N ALA A 91 1.68 -20.73 8.64
CA ALA A 91 2.21 -19.39 8.77
C ALA A 91 3.68 -19.30 8.35
N ALA A 92 4.50 -20.30 8.70
CA ALA A 92 5.90 -20.37 8.27
C ALA A 92 6.02 -20.50 6.74
N ILE A 93 5.20 -21.36 6.11
CA ILE A 93 5.18 -21.52 4.65
C ILE A 93 4.76 -20.21 3.99
N LEU A 94 3.65 -19.60 4.43
CA LEU A 94 3.19 -18.32 3.89
C LEU A 94 4.21 -17.20 4.09
N GLY A 95 4.89 -17.15 5.24
CA GLY A 95 5.96 -16.19 5.51
C GLY A 95 7.15 -16.37 4.57
N ILE A 96 7.56 -17.61 4.31
CA ILE A 96 8.66 -17.94 3.38
C ILE A 96 8.29 -17.61 1.93
N VAL A 97 7.05 -17.85 1.51
CA VAL A 97 6.56 -17.48 0.18
C VAL A 97 6.42 -15.96 0.06
N GLY A 98 5.90 -15.31 1.10
CA GLY A 98 5.72 -13.86 1.18
C GLY A 98 7.05 -13.11 1.10
N LYS A 99 8.08 -13.53 1.85
CA LYS A 99 9.43 -12.94 1.72
C LYS A 99 9.98 -13.08 0.30
N GLY A 100 9.68 -14.18 -0.39
CA GLY A 100 10.11 -14.41 -1.77
C GLY A 100 9.40 -13.53 -2.79
N ARG A 101 8.22 -12.99 -2.46
CA ARG A 101 7.46 -12.04 -3.29
C ARG A 101 7.84 -10.58 -3.02
N LEU A 102 8.29 -10.28 -1.80
CA LEU A 102 8.78 -8.95 -1.40
C LEU A 102 10.24 -8.72 -1.75
N ALA A 103 11.04 -9.79 -1.86
CA ALA A 103 12.29 -9.79 -2.60
C ALA A 103 11.96 -9.60 -4.08
N GLY A 104 11.74 -8.34 -4.46
CA GLY A 104 11.52 -7.97 -5.85
C GLY A 104 12.66 -8.51 -6.72
N PRO A 105 12.38 -8.83 -8.00
CA PRO A 105 13.39 -9.25 -8.95
C PRO A 105 14.50 -8.21 -9.01
N GLU A 106 15.64 -8.51 -8.39
CA GLU A 106 16.83 -7.70 -8.57
C GLU A 106 17.38 -8.01 -9.97
N ARG A 107 17.13 -7.06 -10.88
CA ARG A 107 18.07 -6.60 -11.91
C ARG A 107 18.64 -7.68 -12.81
N ASP A 108 17.89 -8.09 -13.82
CA ASP A 108 18.47 -8.55 -15.07
C ASP A 108 17.72 -7.90 -16.26
N ALA A 109 18.48 -7.11 -17.02
CA ALA A 109 18.18 -6.40 -18.28
C ALA A 109 17.44 -5.06 -18.22
#